data_AF-A0A5A7NKM4-F1
#
_entry.id   AF-A0A5A7NKM4-F1
#
_cell.length_a   1.000
_cell.length_b   1.000
_cell.length_c   1.000
_cell.angle_alpha   90.00
_cell.angle_beta   90.00
_cell.angle_gamma   90.00
#
_symmetry.space_group_name_H-M   'P 1'
#
loop_
_entity.id
_entity.type
_entity.pdbx_description
1 polymer ?
#
loop_
_entity_poly.entity_id
_entity_poly.type
_entity_poly.pdbx_seq_one_letter_code
_entity_poly.pdbx_strand_id
1 'polypeptide(L)'
;MSVITPHSTRGQATPEASQPRAIGTGVVRVRADDKGRTRLMTLHQAGSLKMVFPNTHRRHMNAVLINTAGGITGGDRFDIRLKPMRGQA
;
A
#
# COMPACT_ATOMS: atom_id res chain seq x y z
N MET A 1 -48.10 30.56 22.43
CA MET A 1 -46.73 30.09 22.76
C MET A 1 -46.73 28.58 22.66
N SER A 2 -46.10 28.01 21.63
CA SER A 2 -46.03 26.56 21.42
C SER A 2 -44.69 26.06 21.92
N VAL A 3 -44.70 25.15 22.91
CA VAL A 3 -43.50 24.57 23.52
C VAL A 3 -43.08 23.40 22.64
N ILE A 4 -41.90 23.47 22.03
CA ILE A 4 -41.33 22.38 21.23
C ILE A 4 -40.65 21.40 22.18
N THR A 5 -41.22 20.19 22.31
CA THR A 5 -40.62 19.07 23.05
C THR A 5 -39.43 18.49 22.26
N PRO A 6 -38.21 18.42 22.82
CA PRO A 6 -37.10 17.76 22.15
C PRO A 6 -37.33 16.25 22.10
N HIS A 7 -37.31 15.67 20.90
CA HIS A 7 -37.35 14.23 20.71
C HIS A 7 -35.94 13.67 20.98
N SER A 8 -35.79 13.03 22.14
CA SER A 8 -34.56 12.36 22.54
C SER A 8 -34.50 10.98 21.87
N THR A 9 -33.83 10.88 20.72
CA THR A 9 -33.54 9.59 20.10
C THR A 9 -32.39 8.94 20.85
N ARG A 10 -32.74 7.96 21.69
CA ARG A 10 -31.82 7.10 22.45
C ARG A 10 -30.85 6.42 21.48
N GLY A 11 -29.58 6.85 21.50
CA GLY A 11 -28.50 6.21 20.78
C GLY A 11 -28.30 4.78 21.26
N GLN A 12 -28.75 3.81 20.48
CA GLN A 12 -28.18 2.47 20.53
C GLN A 12 -26.91 2.52 19.67
N ALA A 13 -25.74 2.52 20.33
CA ALA A 13 -24.48 2.33 19.62
C ALA A 13 -24.48 0.91 19.05
N THR A 14 -24.72 0.79 17.74
CA THR A 14 -24.21 -0.33 16.97
C THR A 14 -22.71 -0.43 17.24
N PRO A 15 -22.12 -1.64 17.36
CA PRO A 15 -20.66 -1.74 17.49
C PRO A 15 -20.07 -0.92 16.33
N GLU A 16 -19.34 0.15 16.66
CA GLU A 16 -18.73 1.01 15.64
C GLU A 16 -17.91 0.08 14.74
N ALA A 17 -18.38 -0.10 13.51
CA ALA A 17 -17.67 -0.92 12.55
C ALA A 17 -16.27 -0.30 12.41
N SER A 18 -15.26 -1.03 12.88
CA SER A 18 -13.88 -0.59 12.78
C SER A 18 -13.61 -0.22 11.32
N GLN A 19 -13.18 1.02 11.09
CA GLN A 19 -12.89 1.50 9.74
C GLN A 19 -11.98 0.49 9.02
N PRO A 20 -12.28 0.15 7.75
CA PRO A 20 -11.46 -0.76 6.97
C PRO A 20 -9.99 -0.33 7.00
N ARG A 21 -9.09 -1.30 7.20
CA ARG A 21 -7.64 -1.05 7.26
C ARG A 21 -6.97 -1.59 6.03
N ALA A 22 -6.42 -0.69 5.22
CA ALA A 22 -5.56 -1.07 4.12
C ALA A 22 -4.23 -1.59 4.69
N ILE A 23 -3.94 -2.85 4.41
CA ILE A 23 -2.68 -3.50 4.76
C ILE A 23 -2.01 -3.95 3.48
N GLY A 24 -0.69 -3.76 3.39
CA GLY A 24 0.08 -4.29 2.28
C GLY A 24 1.55 -4.51 2.61
N THR A 25 2.14 -5.52 1.98
CA THR A 25 3.58 -5.79 2.08
C THR A 25 4.19 -5.88 0.70
N GLY A 26 5.32 -5.21 0.50
CA GLY A 26 6.09 -5.23 -0.73
C GLY A 26 7.54 -5.58 -0.46
N VAL A 27 8.08 -6.62 -1.10
CA VAL A 27 9.51 -6.91 -1.05
C VAL A 27 10.05 -6.94 -2.47
N VAL A 28 11.07 -6.11 -2.70
CA VAL A 28 11.74 -6.00 -3.99
C VAL A 28 13.22 -6.26 -3.79
N ARG A 29 13.77 -7.17 -4.60
CA ARG A 29 15.20 -7.34 -4.75
C ARG A 29 15.63 -6.99 -6.17
N VAL A 30 16.68 -6.19 -6.28
CA VAL A 30 17.18 -5.69 -7.57
C VAL A 30 18.67 -5.98 -7.77
N ARG A 31 19.10 -6.15 -9.02
CA ARG A 31 20.51 -6.32 -9.39
C ARG A 31 20.85 -5.46 -10.61
N ALA A 32 22.08 -5.00 -10.74
CA ALA A 32 22.55 -4.39 -11.99
C ALA A 32 22.86 -5.49 -13.03
N ASP A 33 22.41 -5.34 -14.27
CA ASP A 33 22.87 -6.16 -15.39
C ASP A 33 24.25 -5.73 -15.88
N ASP A 34 24.84 -6.46 -16.83
CA ASP A 34 26.18 -6.19 -17.37
C ASP A 34 26.30 -4.82 -18.05
N LYS A 35 25.17 -4.22 -18.42
CA LYS A 35 25.08 -2.87 -18.99
C LYS A 35 24.79 -1.82 -17.91
N GLY A 36 24.89 -2.18 -16.63
CA GLY A 36 24.65 -1.30 -15.49
C GLY A 36 23.18 -0.88 -15.32
N ARG A 37 22.21 -1.60 -15.91
CA ARG A 37 20.79 -1.31 -15.72
C ARG A 37 20.24 -2.09 -14.53
N THR A 38 19.43 -1.42 -13.71
CA THR A 38 18.77 -2.06 -12.56
C THR A 38 17.65 -2.99 -13.05
N ARG A 39 17.70 -4.26 -12.66
CA ARG A 39 16.74 -5.31 -13.00
C ARG A 39 16.07 -5.86 -11.75
N LEU A 40 14.76 -6.09 -11.87
CA LEU A 40 13.95 -6.76 -10.86
C LEU A 40 14.31 -8.25 -10.80
N MET A 41 14.72 -8.75 -9.63
CA MET A 41 15.09 -10.15 -9.41
C MET A 41 14.04 -10.90 -8.57
N THR A 42 13.48 -10.23 -7.56
CA THR A 42 12.45 -10.81 -6.70
C THR A 42 11.38 -9.78 -6.44
N LEU A 43 10.13 -10.22 -6.54
CA LEU A 43 8.95 -9.42 -6.26
C LEU A 43 8.00 -10.24 -5.39
N HIS A 44 7.75 -9.77 -4.17
CA HIS A 44 6.67 -10.26 -3.33
C HIS A 44 5.73 -9.09 -3.04
N GLN A 45 4.43 -9.36 -3.16
CA GLN A 45 3.36 -8.40 -2.92
C GLN A 45 2.23 -9.12 -2.17
N ALA A 46 1.70 -8.49 -1.14
CA ALA A 46 0.57 -9.01 -0.37
C ALA A 46 -0.38 -7.87 0.04
N GLY A 47 -1.63 -8.23 0.27
CA GLY A 47 -2.69 -7.29 0.65
C GLY A 47 -3.06 -6.33 -0.48
N SER A 48 -3.44 -5.12 -0.08
CA SER A 48 -3.87 -4.02 -0.97
C SER A 48 -2.75 -3.33 -1.72
N LEU A 49 -1.48 -3.65 -1.41
CA LEU A 49 -0.34 -3.08 -2.12
C LEU A 49 -0.04 -3.86 -3.40
N LYS A 50 0.02 -3.13 -4.52
CA LYS A 50 0.62 -3.58 -5.76
C LYS A 50 1.80 -2.70 -6.14
N MET A 51 2.78 -3.28 -6.83
CA MET A 51 3.92 -2.56 -7.40
C MET A 51 4.02 -2.82 -8.89
N VAL A 52 4.12 -1.73 -9.65
CA VAL A 52 4.32 -1.74 -11.11
C VAL A 52 5.69 -1.14 -11.40
N PHE A 53 6.39 -1.71 -12.38
CA PHE A 53 7.73 -1.29 -12.77
C PHE A 53 7.71 -0.85 -14.23
N PRO A 54 7.50 0.46 -14.51
CA PRO A 54 7.45 0.96 -15.87
C PRO A 54 8.76 0.66 -16.61
N ASN A 55 8.65 0.17 -17.84
CA ASN A 55 9.81 0.01 -18.71
C ASN A 55 10.23 1.38 -19.23
N THR A 56 11.33 1.92 -18.69
CA THR A 56 11.87 3.21 -19.10
C THR A 56 13.20 3.03 -19.84
N HIS A 57 13.57 3.99 -20.67
CA HIS A 57 14.88 4.01 -21.34
C HIS A 57 16.05 4.40 -20.40
N ARG A 58 15.80 4.54 -19.09
CA ARG A 58 16.81 4.92 -18.09
C ARG A 58 17.51 3.69 -17.53
N ARG A 59 18.71 3.87 -16.96
CA ARG A 59 19.46 2.78 -16.30
C ARG A 59 18.93 2.43 -14.90
N HIS A 60 18.23 3.37 -14.26
CA HIS A 60 17.59 3.16 -12.96
C HIS A 60 16.18 2.60 -13.13
N MET A 61 15.73 1.82 -12.14
CA MET A 61 14.38 1.27 -12.09
C MET A 61 13.44 2.23 -11.36
N ASN A 62 12.25 2.46 -11.94
CA ASN A 62 11.15 3.13 -11.26
C ASN A 62 10.19 2.07 -10.70
N ALA A 63 9.72 2.29 -9.47
CA ALA A 63 8.66 1.50 -8.86
C ALA A 63 7.48 2.42 -8.55
N VAL A 64 6.30 2.06 -9.03
CA VAL A 64 5.04 2.74 -8.74
C VAL A 64 4.25 1.86 -7.80
N LEU A 65 3.91 2.39 -6.63
CA LEU A 65 3.15 1.71 -5.60
C LEU A 65 1.68 2.08 -5.75
N ILE A 66 0.81 1.08 -5.78
CA ILE A 66 -0.63 1.24 -5.98
C ILE A 66 -1.32 0.61 -4.77
N ASN A 67 -2.13 1.42 -4.09
CA ASN A 67 -3.06 0.92 -3.09
C ASN A 67 -4.40 0.60 -3.77
N THR A 68 -4.83 -0.67 -3.72
CA THR A 68 -6.08 -1.14 -4.32
C THR A 68 -7.26 -1.17 -3.35
N ALA A 69 -7.11 -0.65 -2.13
CA ALA A 69 -8.18 -0.58 -1.13
C ALA A 69 -9.18 0.57 -1.34
N GLY A 70 -8.95 1.45 -2.33
CA GLY A 70 -9.84 2.57 -2.65
C GLY A 70 -9.58 3.87 -1.86
N GLY A 71 -8.58 3.87 -0.98
CA GLY A 71 -8.17 5.05 -0.21
C GLY A 71 -7.18 4.69 0.88
N ILE A 72 -6.59 5.71 1.51
CA ILE A 72 -5.78 5.56 2.73
C ILE A 72 -6.49 6.30 3.86
N THR A 73 -6.70 5.62 4.98
CA THR A 73 -7.30 6.17 6.20
C THR A 73 -6.35 6.05 7.40
N GLY A 74 -6.69 6.71 8.51
CA GLY A 74 -5.87 6.67 9.71
C GLY A 74 -5.82 5.27 10.33
N GLY A 75 -4.64 4.64 10.34
CA GLY A 75 -4.41 3.31 10.89
C GLY A 75 -3.98 2.26 9.87
N ASP A 76 -3.92 2.60 8.58
CA ASP A 76 -3.42 1.73 7.52
C ASP A 76 -1.93 1.41 7.67
N ARG A 77 -1.50 0.25 7.15
CA ARG A 77 -0.13 -0.27 7.32
C ARG A 77 0.44 -0.82 6.02
N PHE A 78 1.48 -0.15 5.52
CA PHE A 78 2.24 -0.61 4.36
C PHE A 78 3.71 -0.85 4.74
N ASP A 79 4.19 -2.09 4.61
CA ASP A 79 5.61 -2.46 4.82
C ASP A 79 6.28 -2.68 3.46
N ILE A 80 7.22 -1.80 3.10
CA ILE A 80 7.94 -1.87 1.83
C ILE A 80 9.43 -2.07 2.10
N ARG A 81 10.00 -3.13 1.54
CA ARG A 81 11.41 -3.49 1.69
C ARG A 81 12.08 -3.55 0.33
N LEU A 82 13.00 -2.63 0.11
CA LEU A 82 13.85 -2.58 -1.07
C LEU A 82 15.24 -3.05 -0.69
N LYS A 83 15.77 -4.06 -1.37
CA LYS A 83 17.12 -4.57 -1.11
C LYS A 83 17.90 -4.74 -2.41
N PRO A 84 19.18 -4.34 -2.46
CA PRO A 84 20.05 -4.82 -3.51
C PRO A 84 20.24 -6.34 -3.33
N MET A 85 20.12 -7.08 -4.43
CA MET A 85 20.56 -8.45 -4.52
C MET A 85 22.05 -8.43 -4.85
N ARG A 86 22.87 -8.77 -3.85
CA ARG A 86 24.26 -9.15 -4.11
C ARG A 86 24.24 -10.52 -4.78
N GLY A 87 25.15 -10.74 -5.73
CA GLY A 87 25.11 -11.87 -6.66
C GLY A 87 24.94 -13.22 -5.97
N GLN A 88 24.23 -14.11 -6.66
CA GLN A 88 24.50 -15.55 -6.61
C GLN A 88 25.01 -15.87 -8.02
N ALA A 89 26.19 -16.51 -8.09
CA ALA A 89 26.83 -16.92 -9.33
C ALA A 89 25.94 -17.88 -10.13
#